data_AF-A0A2D4WYR6-F1
#
_entry.id   AF-A0A2D4WYR6-F1
#
_cell.length_a   1.000
_cell.length_b   1.000
_cell.length_c   1.000
_cell.angle_alpha   90.00
_cell.angle_beta   90.00
_cell.angle_gamma   90.00
#
_symmetry.space_group_name_H-M   'P 1'
#
loop_
_entity.id
_entity.type
_entity.pdbx_description
1 polymer ?
#
loop_
_entity_poly.entity_id
_entity_poly.type
_entity_poly.pdbx_seq_one_letter_code
_entity_poly.pdbx_strand_id
1 'polypeptide(L)' 'YGPLLGLFAFGIFTNYKVKDQWVWCVALASVALSYTLGETPTEFLGGYVIGYELLPLNGLLTFLGLVLIRRK' A
#
# COMPACT_ATOMS: atom_id res chain seq x y z
N TYR A 1 0.00 -0.28 -10.44
CA TYR A 1 -1.44 -0.26 -10.11
C TYR A 1 -1.78 -0.42 -8.61
N GLY A 2 -0.86 -0.84 -7.73
CA GLY A 2 -1.15 -1.11 -6.30
C GLY A 2 -1.77 0.03 -5.46
N PRO A 3 -1.23 1.27 -5.49
CA PRO A 3 -1.74 2.36 -4.65
C PRO A 3 -3.19 2.77 -4.96
N LEU A 4 -3.58 2.63 -6.23
CA LEU A 4 -4.95 2.89 -6.69
C LEU A 4 -5.95 1.91 -6.06
N LEU A 5 -5.57 0.65 -5.88
CA LEU A 5 -6.40 -0.36 -5.24
C LEU A 5 -6.66 -0.01 -3.76
N GLY A 6 -5.63 0.48 -3.06
CA GLY A 6 -5.76 0.92 -1.67
C GLY A 6 -6.63 2.16 -1.51
N LEU A 7 -6.51 3.14 -2.41
CA LEU A 7 -7.38 4.32 -2.46
C LEU A 7 -8.85 3.94 -2.74
N PHE A 8 -9.08 3.02 -3.68
CA PHE A 8 -10.43 2.51 -3.99
C PHE A 8 -11.04 1.76 -2.81
N ALA A 9 -10.30 0.82 -2.23
CA ALA A 9 -10.75 0.08 -1.04
C ALA A 9 -11.05 1.05 0.12
N PHE A 10 -10.22 2.07 0.32
CA PHE A 10 -10.46 3.08 1.34
C PHE A 10 -11.76 3.84 1.10
N GLY A 11 -12.02 4.30 -0.12
CA GLY A 11 -13.27 4.99 -0.45
C GLY A 11 -14.53 4.12 -0.32
N ILE A 12 -14.42 2.81 -0.57
CA ILE A 12 -15.54 1.86 -0.43
C ILE A 12 -15.83 1.55 1.04
N PHE A 13 -14.80 1.26 1.82
CA PHE A 13 -14.95 0.87 3.24
C PHE A 13 -15.07 2.05 4.20
N THR A 14 -14.70 3.27 3.76
CA THR A 14 -14.46 4.41 4.66
C THR A 14 -15.02 5.69 4.04
N ASN A 15 -15.98 6.36 4.71
CA ASN A 15 -16.53 7.64 4.24
C ASN A 15 -15.72 8.87 4.71
N TYR A 16 -14.52 8.64 5.24
CA TYR A 16 -13.74 9.68 5.91
C TYR A 16 -13.00 10.54 4.90
N LYS A 17 -13.05 11.86 5.08
CA LYS A 17 -12.24 12.79 4.28
C LYS A 17 -10.77 12.69 4.69
N VAL A 18 -9.95 12.21 3.77
CA VAL A 18 -8.50 12.18 3.93
C VAL A 18 -7.94 13.57 3.64
N LYS A 19 -6.89 13.98 4.35
CA LYS A 19 -6.16 15.19 3.98
C LYS A 19 -5.37 14.92 2.70
N ASP A 20 -5.77 15.50 1.58
CA ASP A 20 -5.12 15.36 0.27
C ASP A 20 -3.60 15.59 0.32
N GLN A 21 -3.17 16.57 1.14
CA GLN A 21 -1.75 16.92 1.35
C GLN A 21 -0.89 15.83 2.02
N TRP A 22 -1.46 14.71 2.47
CA TRP A 22 -0.70 13.58 3.04
C TRP A 22 -0.87 12.31 2.20
N VAL A 23 -1.84 12.29 1.28
CA VAL A 23 -2.11 11.13 0.40
C VAL A 23 -0.89 10.80 -0.45
N TRP A 24 -0.23 11.81 -1.02
CA TRP A 24 0.98 11.62 -1.82
C TRP A 24 2.14 11.00 -1.03
N CYS A 25 2.25 11.29 0.27
CA CYS A 25 3.32 10.80 1.14
C CYS A 25 3.05 9.34 1.47
N VAL A 26 1.79 9.01 1.76
CA VAL A 26 1.35 7.62 1.98
C VAL A 26 1.55 6.78 0.73
N ALA A 27 1.17 7.29 -0.44
CA ALA A 27 1.35 6.58 -1.70
C ALA A 27 2.83 6.31 -1.99
N LEU A 28 3.69 7.32 -1.79
CA LEU A 28 5.14 7.19 -1.99
C LEU A 28 5.77 6.22 -0.99
N ALA A 29 5.38 6.29 0.29
CA ALA A 29 5.83 5.35 1.31
C ALA A 29 5.37 3.91 1.03
N SER A 30 4.13 3.72 0.58
CA SER A 30 3.62 2.40 0.21
C SER A 30 4.38 1.80 -0.97
N VAL A 31 4.67 2.60 -2.00
CA VAL A 31 5.49 2.17 -3.14
C VAL A 31 6.90 1.81 -2.70
N ALA A 32 7.54 2.64 -1.86
CA ALA A 32 8.87 2.37 -1.33
C ALA A 32 8.91 1.06 -0.52
N LEU A 33 7.96 0.87 0.40
CA LEU A 33 7.86 -0.37 1.18
C LEU A 33 7.61 -1.58 0.29
N SER A 34 6.68 -1.49 -0.65
CA SER A 34 6.39 -2.58 -1.58
C SER A 34 7.62 -2.92 -2.43
N TYR A 35 8.38 -1.92 -2.87
CA TYR A 35 9.62 -2.12 -3.63
C TYR A 35 10.66 -2.85 -2.78
N THR A 36 10.87 -2.45 -1.52
CA THR A 36 11.80 -3.15 -0.62
C THR A 36 11.38 -4.59 -0.32
N LEU A 37 10.07 -4.87 -0.24
CA LEU A 37 9.58 -6.24 -0.12
C LEU A 37 9.77 -7.04 -1.41
N GLY A 38 9.61 -6.42 -2.59
CA GLY A 38 9.83 -7.07 -3.88
C GLY A 38 11.29 -7.36 -4.18
N GLU A 39 12.21 -6.56 -3.65
CA GLU A 39 13.65 -6.84 -3.70
C GLU A 39 14.11 -7.90 -2.69
N THR A 40 13.22 -8.37 -1.81
CA THR A 40 13.59 -9.45 -0.88
C THR A 40 13.92 -10.70 -1.71
N PRO A 41 15.16 -11.23 -1.59
CA PRO A 41 15.62 -12.31 -2.44
C PRO A 41 14.74 -13.55 -2.23
N THR A 42 14.30 -14.14 -3.34
CA THR A 42 13.46 -15.35 -3.38
C THR A 42 14.12 -16.55 -2.69
N GLU A 43 15.46 -16.53 -2.56
CA GLU A 43 16.25 -17.48 -1.76
C GLU A 43 15.85 -17.51 -0.28
N PHE A 44 15.52 -16.36 0.32
CA PHE A 44 15.07 -16.29 1.71
C PHE A 44 13.66 -16.88 1.91
N LEU A 45 12.88 -17.02 0.83
CA LEU A 45 11.53 -17.58 0.83
C LEU A 45 11.48 -19.00 0.23
N GLY A 46 12.64 -19.63 0.00
CA GLY A 46 12.71 -21.00 -0.51
C GLY A 46 12.36 -21.15 -2.00
N GLY A 47 12.60 -20.11 -2.82
CA GLY A 47 12.28 -20.09 -4.25
C GLY A 47 10.95 -19.43 -4.60
N TYR A 48 10.27 -18.82 -3.63
CA TYR A 48 8.99 -18.17 -3.83
C TYR A 48 9.13 -16.76 -4.42
N VAL A 49 8.51 -16.54 -5.58
CA VAL A 49 8.52 -15.25 -6.27
C VAL A 49 7.37 -14.39 -5.73
N ILE A 50 7.71 -13.49 -4.80
CA ILE A 50 6.78 -12.43 -4.39
C ILE A 50 6.72 -11.43 -5.54
N GLY A 51 5.90 -11.72 -6.55
CA GLY A 51 5.61 -10.81 -7.66
C GLY A 51 4.15 -10.41 -7.63
N TYR A 52 3.26 -11.39 -7.53
CA TYR A 52 1.81 -11.17 -7.56
C TYR A 52 1.26 -10.63 -6.23
N GLU A 53 1.83 -11.04 -5.09
CA GLU A 53 1.39 -10.58 -3.77
C GLU A 53 1.81 -9.16 -3.43
N LEU A 54 2.81 -8.61 -4.13
CA LEU A 54 3.11 -7.17 -4.00
C LEU A 54 1.89 -6.32 -4.31
N LEU A 55 1.01 -6.77 -5.20
CA LEU A 55 -0.17 -6.01 -5.60
C LEU A 55 -1.18 -5.82 -4.44
N PRO A 56 -1.71 -6.89 -3.80
CA PRO A 56 -2.56 -6.72 -2.62
C PRO A 56 -1.81 -6.13 -1.43
N LEU A 57 -0.52 -6.43 -1.24
CA LEU A 57 0.28 -5.91 -0.13
C LEU A 57 0.48 -4.39 -0.23
N ASN A 58 0.75 -3.87 -1.43
CA ASN A 58 0.82 -2.43 -1.70
C ASN A 58 -0.55 -1.76 -1.49
N GLY A 59 -1.63 -2.39 -1.95
CA GLY A 59 -2.99 -1.91 -1.70
C GLY A 59 -3.30 -1.79 -0.21
N LEU A 60 -2.91 -2.81 0.57
CA LEU A 60 -3.09 -2.86 2.02
C LEU A 60 -2.26 -1.80 2.75
N LEU A 61 -0.99 -1.64 2.39
CA LEU A 61 -0.11 -0.60 2.95
C LEU A 61 -0.65 0.80 2.68
N THR A 62 -1.14 1.05 1.46
CA THR A 62 -1.78 2.32 1.09
C THR A 62 -3.04 2.55 1.91
N PHE A 63 -3.90 1.53 2.04
CA PHE A 63 -5.12 1.60 2.85
C PHE A 63 -4.81 1.90 4.32
N LEU A 64 -3.86 1.18 4.93
CA LEU A 64 -3.43 1.40 6.32
C LEU A 64 -2.86 2.80 6.51
N GLY A 65 -2.02 3.27 5.58
CA GLY A 65 -1.49 4.62 5.62
C GLY A 65 -2.60 5.68 5.57
N LEU A 66 -3.60 5.51 4.71
CA LEU A 66 -4.77 6.39 4.62
C LEU A 66 -5.62 6.37 5.91
N VAL A 67 -5.82 5.20 6.51
CA VAL A 67 -6.48 5.05 7.82
C VAL A 67 -5.73 5.82 8.90
N LEU A 68 -4.39 5.75 8.90
CA LEU A 68 -3.54 6.35 9.92
C LEU A 68 -3.50 7.88 9.82
N ILE A 69 -3.54 8.44 8.61
CA ILE A 69 -3.63 9.88 8.38
C ILE A 69 -5.07 10.43 8.43
N ARG A 70 -6.07 9.55 8.60
CA ARG A 70 -7.46 9.99 8.64
C ARG A 70 -7.63 10.96 9.81
N ARG A 71 -8.30 12.08 9.55
CA ARG A 71 -8.76 12.98 10.61
C ARG A 71 -10.08 12.41 11.17
N LYS A 72 -10.26 12.51 12.49
CA LYS A 72 -11.56 12.26 13.13
C LYS A 72 -12.60 13.22 12.56
#